data_AF-A0A7J3A7U9-F1
#
_entry.id   AF-A0A7J3A7U9-F1
#
_cell.length_a   1.000
_cell.length_b   1.000
_cell.length_c   1.000
_cell.angle_alpha   90.00
_cell.angle_beta   90.00
_cell.angle_gamma   90.00
#
_symmetry.space_group_name_H-M   'P 1'
#
loop_
_entity.id
_entity.type
_entity.pdbx_description
1 polymer ?
#
loop_
_entity_poly.entity_id
_entity_poly.type
_entity_poly.pdbx_seq_one_letter_code
_entity_poly.pdbx_strand_id
1 'polypeptide(L)'
;MSETLSAEEKKRILKALEEDEEFRYAVAGLIGVSEILKRLDRLEANQEKLWLEVKSLRENQEKLWLEVKSLREGQEKLWVEVKSLRESQEKLWIELRELRVGVERLTLCVEEEGRDVIRHRLRSELGIDIPLDRIWVNGEEVNIYGASGELCVVGEATVRLGVKLLNELEEKVDLIRARKPDLLRPKLIKVVYADYVIPSALEEAKANGVWVLKWSGDLTPRVIHSL
;
A
#
# COMPACT_ATOMS: atom_id res chain seq x y z
N MET A 1 13.11 38.67 83.33
CA MET A 1 13.82 38.02 84.45
C MET A 1 13.44 36.55 84.40
N SER A 2 14.39 35.66 84.13
CA SER A 2 14.14 34.23 84.13
C SER A 2 14.23 33.75 85.58
N GLU A 3 13.10 33.66 86.27
CA GLU A 3 13.02 32.96 87.56
C GLU A 3 13.11 31.45 87.30
N THR A 4 14.32 30.98 87.02
CA THR A 4 14.62 29.56 87.05
C THR A 4 14.63 29.07 88.49
N LEU A 5 14.02 27.92 88.73
CA LEU A 5 14.02 27.23 90.01
C LEU A 5 15.44 27.11 90.60
N SER A 6 15.58 27.43 91.88
CA SER A 6 16.79 27.19 92.67
C SER A 6 17.08 25.69 92.79
N ALA A 7 18.31 25.33 93.19
CA ALA A 7 18.71 23.92 93.35
C ALA A 7 17.86 23.19 94.41
N GLU A 8 17.50 23.89 95.49
CA GLU A 8 16.62 23.38 96.56
C GLU A 8 15.22 23.06 96.01
N GLU A 9 14.65 23.96 95.19
CA GLU A 9 13.31 23.80 94.60
C GLU A 9 13.26 22.66 93.59
N LYS A 10 14.27 22.53 92.73
CA LYS A 10 14.39 21.39 91.80
C LYS A 10 14.45 20.06 92.56
N LYS A 11 15.24 19.99 93.63
CA LYS A 11 15.34 18.78 94.47
C LYS A 11 14.01 18.45 95.16
N ARG A 12 13.29 19.47 95.63
CA ARG A 12 11.93 19.30 96.20
C ARG A 12 10.93 18.77 95.17
N ILE A 13 10.93 19.31 93.95
CA ILE A 13 10.05 18.84 92.87
C ILE A 13 10.38 17.40 92.48
N LEU A 14 11.66 17.05 92.34
CA LEU A 14 12.07 15.67 92.02
C LEU A 14 11.66 14.69 93.13
N LYS A 15 11.85 15.06 94.40
CA LYS A 15 11.41 14.24 95.53
C LYS A 15 9.88 14.08 95.57
N ALA A 16 9.13 15.15 95.28
CA ALA A 16 7.68 15.09 95.17
C ALA A 16 7.23 14.19 94.00
N LEU A 17 7.94 14.19 92.86
CA LEU A 17 7.66 13.26 91.77
C LEU A 17 7.93 11.78 92.16
N GLU A 18 8.84 11.51 93.08
CA GLU A 18 9.14 10.15 93.54
C GLU A 18 8.18 9.66 94.62
N GLU A 19 7.84 10.52 95.58
CA GLU A 19 7.10 10.15 96.80
C GLU A 19 5.59 10.47 96.74
N ASP A 20 5.17 11.47 95.95
CA ASP A 20 3.77 11.89 95.80
C ASP A 20 3.20 11.43 94.45
N GLU A 21 2.38 10.37 94.52
CA GLU A 21 1.75 9.74 93.37
C GLU A 21 0.76 10.66 92.65
N GLU A 22 -0.03 11.44 93.38
CA GLU A 22 -1.04 12.35 92.83
C GLU A 22 -0.37 13.51 92.07
N PHE A 23 0.66 14.10 92.67
CA PHE A 23 1.46 15.15 92.04
C PHE A 23 2.20 14.64 90.78
N ARG A 24 2.80 13.44 90.85
CA ARG A 24 3.47 12.81 89.71
C ARG A 24 2.51 12.58 88.54
N TYR A 25 1.31 12.06 88.80
CA TYR A 25 0.33 11.85 87.73
C TYR A 25 -0.22 13.17 87.17
N ALA A 26 -0.40 14.19 88.00
CA ALA A 26 -0.80 15.51 87.52
C ALA A 26 0.25 16.13 86.58
N VAL A 27 1.54 16.05 86.93
CA VAL A 27 2.64 16.55 86.08
C VAL A 27 2.77 15.71 84.80
N ALA A 28 2.67 14.38 84.89
CA ALA A 28 2.67 13.50 83.72
C ALA A 28 1.50 13.79 82.77
N GLY A 29 0.32 14.08 83.32
CA GLY A 29 -0.86 14.51 82.59
C GLY A 29 -0.64 15.85 81.88
N LEU A 30 -0.13 16.87 82.58
CA LEU A 30 0.13 18.19 82.00
C LEU A 30 1.16 18.14 80.86
N ILE A 31 2.28 17.44 81.07
CA ILE A 31 3.34 17.29 80.06
C ILE A 31 2.84 16.43 78.89
N GLY A 32 2.14 15.34 79.17
CA GLY A 32 1.58 14.44 78.15
C GLY A 32 0.52 15.12 77.28
N VAL A 33 -0.41 15.86 77.88
CA VAL A 33 -1.45 16.62 77.15
C VAL A 33 -0.83 17.70 76.27
N SER A 34 0.20 18.42 76.74
CA SER A 34 0.87 19.43 75.91
C SER A 34 1.52 18.83 74.65
N GLU A 35 2.17 17.67 74.78
CA GLU A 35 2.78 16.98 73.63
C GLU A 35 1.72 16.42 72.68
N ILE A 36 0.59 15.93 73.20
CA ILE A 36 -0.55 15.49 72.39
C ILE A 36 -1.12 16.66 71.57
N LEU A 37 -1.34 17.83 72.17
CA LEU A 37 -1.85 19.01 71.47
C LEU A 37 -0.91 19.45 70.33
N LYS A 38 0.41 19.47 70.56
CA LYS A 38 1.39 19.78 69.49
C LYS A 38 1.34 18.77 68.34
N ARG A 39 1.08 17.50 68.62
CA ARG A 39 0.92 16.48 67.57
C ARG A 39 -0.40 16.67 66.83
N LEU A 40 -1.48 17.05 67.52
CA LEU A 40 -2.74 17.40 66.89
C LEU A 40 -2.60 18.60 65.96
N ASP A 41 -1.95 19.69 66.40
CA ASP A 41 -1.69 20.86 65.54
C ASP A 41 -0.91 20.47 64.26
N ARG A 42 0.08 19.58 64.40
CA ARG A 42 0.84 19.06 63.24
C ARG A 42 -0.01 18.18 62.33
N LEU A 43 -0.91 17.38 62.89
CA LEU A 43 -1.83 16.55 62.12
C LEU A 43 -2.84 17.41 61.36
N GLU A 44 -3.40 18.46 61.99
CA GLU A 44 -4.30 19.42 61.35
C GLU A 44 -3.60 20.13 60.17
N ALA A 45 -2.36 20.60 60.37
CA ALA A 45 -1.59 21.23 59.30
C ALA A 45 -1.28 20.26 58.14
N ASN A 46 -1.00 18.99 58.44
CA ASN A 46 -0.81 17.97 57.40
C ASN A 46 -2.12 17.64 56.68
N GLN A 47 -3.24 17.61 57.41
CA GLN A 47 -4.57 17.37 56.85
C GLN A 47 -4.97 18.49 55.89
N GLU A 48 -4.69 19.76 56.23
CA GLU A 48 -4.93 20.90 55.34
C GLU A 48 -4.12 20.78 54.03
N LYS A 49 -2.84 20.40 54.11
CA LYS A 49 -2.01 20.17 52.93
C LYS A 49 -2.57 19.05 52.04
N LEU A 50 -2.99 17.94 52.64
CA LEU A 50 -3.61 16.83 51.90
C LEU A 50 -4.90 17.28 51.19
N TRP A 51 -5.72 18.13 51.83
CA TRP A 51 -6.91 18.68 51.18
C TRP A 51 -6.58 19.54 49.96
N LEU A 52 -5.54 20.35 50.03
CA LEU A 52 -5.08 21.15 48.88
C LEU A 52 -4.58 20.25 47.74
N GLU A 53 -3.83 19.20 48.04
CA GLU A 53 -3.38 18.22 47.05
C GLU A 53 -4.56 17.49 46.40
N VAL A 54 -5.53 17.01 47.20
CA VAL A 54 -6.75 16.37 46.68
C VAL A 54 -7.56 17.32 45.79
N LYS A 55 -7.65 18.60 46.15
CA LYS A 55 -8.31 19.60 45.31
C LYS A 55 -7.61 19.78 43.96
N SER A 56 -6.29 19.94 43.98
CA SER A 56 -5.47 20.05 42.76
C SER A 56 -5.59 18.82 41.87
N LEU A 57 -5.58 17.62 42.46
CA LEU A 57 -5.77 16.36 41.72
C LEU A 57 -7.15 16.30 41.04
N ARG A 58 -8.22 16.76 41.72
CA ARG A 58 -9.56 16.81 41.13
C ARG A 58 -9.63 17.77 39.94
N GLU A 59 -9.03 18.95 40.07
CA GLU A 59 -8.96 19.93 38.97
C GLU A 59 -8.19 19.38 37.76
N ASN A 60 -7.07 18.68 37.99
CA ASN A 60 -6.33 18.02 36.92
C ASN A 60 -7.11 16.87 36.28
N GLN A 61 -7.84 16.10 37.08
CA GLN A 61 -8.70 15.02 36.57
C GLN A 61 -9.80 15.57 35.66
N GLU A 62 -10.41 16.70 36.00
CA GLU A 62 -11.42 17.36 35.16
C GLU A 62 -10.85 17.80 33.81
N LYS A 63 -9.63 18.38 33.80
CA LYS A 63 -8.93 18.73 32.55
C LYS A 63 -8.66 17.50 31.68
N LEU A 64 -8.18 16.41 32.26
CA LEU A 64 -7.97 15.15 31.54
C LEU A 64 -9.27 14.61 30.93
N TRP A 65 -10.40 14.73 31.62
CA TRP A 65 -11.70 14.34 31.07
C TRP A 65 -12.09 15.16 29.83
N LEU A 66 -11.81 16.46 29.83
CA LEU A 66 -12.07 17.32 28.68
C LEU A 66 -11.17 16.95 27.49
N GLU A 67 -9.89 16.67 27.73
CA GLU A 67 -8.97 16.21 26.69
C GLU A 67 -9.40 14.87 26.09
N VAL A 68 -9.77 13.90 26.93
CA VAL A 68 -10.28 12.59 26.48
C VAL A 68 -11.55 12.75 25.66
N LYS A 69 -12.45 13.67 26.04
CA LYS A 69 -13.66 13.96 25.26
C LYS A 69 -13.32 14.53 23.88
N SER A 70 -12.41 15.51 23.82
CA SER A 70 -11.94 16.11 22.57
C SER A 70 -11.29 15.07 21.65
N LEU A 71 -10.46 14.18 22.21
CA LEU A 71 -9.84 13.08 21.46
C LEU A 71 -10.87 12.12 20.88
N ARG A 72 -11.93 11.78 21.63
CA ARG A 72 -13.03 10.94 21.12
C ARG A 72 -13.77 11.60 19.97
N GLU A 73 -14.04 12.90 20.06
CA GLU A 73 -14.67 13.67 18.97
C GLU A 73 -13.76 13.71 17.73
N GLY A 74 -12.44 13.85 17.91
CA GLY A 74 -11.47 13.76 16.82
C GLY A 74 -11.42 12.38 16.16
N GLN A 75 -11.48 11.31 16.96
CA GLN A 75 -11.53 9.94 16.44
C GLN A 75 -12.79 9.68 15.61
N GLU A 76 -13.95 10.17 16.03
CA GLU A 76 -15.20 9.99 15.28
C GLU A 76 -15.13 10.65 13.90
N LYS A 77 -14.56 11.87 13.81
CA LYS A 77 -14.35 12.55 12.53
C LYS A 77 -13.43 11.75 11.61
N LEU A 78 -12.33 11.22 12.15
CA LEU A 78 -11.41 10.36 11.39
C LEU A 78 -12.10 9.08 10.88
N TRP A 79 -12.99 8.47 11.67
CA TRP A 79 -13.76 7.31 11.21
C TRP A 79 -14.66 7.63 10.02
N VAL A 80 -15.31 8.78 10.02
CA VAL A 80 -16.14 9.25 8.89
C VAL A 80 -15.28 9.47 7.64
N GLU A 81 -14.14 10.14 7.77
CA GLU A 81 -13.21 10.37 6.66
C GLU A 81 -12.67 9.06 6.08
N VAL A 82 -12.23 8.13 6.94
CA VAL A 82 -11.75 6.81 6.51
C VAL A 82 -12.84 6.03 5.78
N LYS A 83 -14.09 6.10 6.24
CA LYS A 83 -15.22 5.46 5.55
C LYS A 83 -15.42 6.06 4.15
N SER A 84 -15.45 7.38 4.04
CA SER A 84 -15.60 8.07 2.75
C SER A 84 -14.45 7.76 1.79
N LEU A 85 -13.22 7.63 2.29
CA LEU A 85 -12.07 7.24 1.49
C LEU A 85 -12.21 5.80 0.98
N ARG A 86 -12.67 4.86 1.81
CA ARG A 86 -12.92 3.48 1.39
C ARG A 86 -13.98 3.39 0.29
N GLU A 87 -15.09 4.09 0.44
CA GLU A 87 -16.14 4.14 -0.58
C GLU A 87 -15.63 4.75 -1.90
N SER A 88 -14.77 5.76 -1.83
CA SER A 88 -14.16 6.37 -3.03
C SER A 88 -13.17 5.43 -3.70
N GLN A 89 -12.37 4.69 -2.93
CA GLN A 89 -11.46 3.67 -3.46
C GLN A 89 -12.22 2.55 -4.16
N GLU A 90 -13.34 2.09 -3.61
CA GLU A 90 -14.17 1.06 -4.24
C GLU A 90 -14.70 1.48 -5.60
N LYS A 91 -15.16 2.74 -5.74
CA LYS A 91 -15.58 3.30 -7.04
C LYS A 91 -14.44 3.32 -8.05
N LEU A 92 -13.24 3.76 -7.63
CA LEU A 92 -12.07 3.76 -8.51
C LEU A 92 -11.70 2.35 -8.99
N TRP A 93 -11.84 1.32 -8.15
CA TRP A 93 -11.62 -0.07 -8.56
C TRP A 93 -12.60 -0.55 -9.63
N ILE A 94 -13.86 -0.13 -9.53
CA ILE A 94 -14.89 -0.44 -10.54
C ILE A 94 -14.55 0.24 -11.87
N GLU A 95 -14.27 1.55 -11.85
CA GLU A 95 -13.91 2.31 -13.04
C GLU A 95 -12.65 1.75 -13.72
N LEU A 96 -11.62 1.39 -12.94
CA LEU A 96 -10.40 0.78 -13.46
C LEU A 96 -10.67 -0.57 -14.13
N ARG A 97 -11.58 -1.37 -13.56
CA ARG A 97 -11.98 -2.66 -14.15
C ARG A 97 -12.71 -2.46 -15.47
N GLU A 98 -13.62 -1.49 -15.55
CA GLU A 98 -14.33 -1.16 -16.78
C GLU A 98 -13.37 -0.66 -17.87
N LEU A 99 -12.44 0.22 -17.51
CA LEU A 99 -11.40 0.70 -18.42
C LEU A 99 -10.53 -0.45 -18.93
N ARG A 100 -10.12 -1.37 -18.04
CA ARG A 100 -9.35 -2.56 -18.43
C ARG A 100 -10.11 -3.41 -19.44
N VAL A 101 -11.39 -3.69 -19.20
CA VAL A 101 -12.24 -4.45 -20.14
C VAL A 101 -12.38 -3.71 -21.47
N GLY A 102 -12.52 -2.38 -21.44
CA GLY A 102 -12.56 -1.55 -22.65
C GLY A 102 -11.28 -1.64 -23.47
N VAL A 103 -10.12 -1.57 -22.82
CA VAL A 103 -8.81 -1.72 -23.47
C VAL A 103 -8.62 -3.13 -24.04
N GLU A 104 -8.96 -4.18 -23.29
CA GLU A 104 -8.87 -5.58 -23.77
C GLU A 104 -9.72 -5.81 -25.02
N ARG A 105 -10.94 -5.24 -25.07
CA ARG A 105 -11.79 -5.31 -26.27
C ARG A 105 -11.17 -4.62 -27.48
N LEU A 106 -10.55 -3.45 -27.28
CA LEU A 106 -9.88 -2.74 -28.38
C LEU A 106 -8.71 -3.55 -28.94
N THR A 107 -7.90 -4.18 -28.07
CA THR A 107 -6.79 -5.03 -28.51
C THR A 107 -7.29 -6.24 -29.30
N LEU A 108 -8.33 -6.94 -28.82
CA LEU A 108 -8.94 -8.06 -29.56
C LEU A 108 -9.44 -7.64 -30.95
N CYS A 109 -10.02 -6.45 -31.07
CA CYS A 109 -10.46 -5.94 -32.37
C CYS A 109 -9.30 -5.74 -33.35
N VAL A 110 -8.15 -5.24 -32.88
CA VAL A 110 -6.95 -5.05 -33.73
C VAL A 110 -6.36 -6.40 -34.15
N GLU A 111 -6.37 -7.41 -33.27
CA GLU A 111 -5.96 -8.77 -33.60
C GLU A 111 -6.88 -9.46 -34.61
N GLU A 112 -8.20 -9.31 -34.46
CA GLU A 112 -9.20 -9.82 -35.41
C GLU A 112 -9.07 -9.13 -36.77
N GLU A 113 -9.01 -7.80 -36.79
CA GLU A 113 -8.82 -7.02 -38.02
C GLU A 113 -7.52 -7.40 -38.72
N GLY A 114 -6.41 -7.51 -37.97
CA GLY A 114 -5.12 -7.91 -38.51
C GLY A 114 -5.17 -9.28 -39.18
N ARG A 115 -5.78 -10.28 -38.55
CA ARG A 115 -5.94 -11.63 -39.12
C ARG A 115 -6.79 -11.61 -40.40
N ASP A 116 -7.90 -10.89 -40.39
CA ASP A 116 -8.79 -10.80 -41.56
C ASP A 116 -8.12 -10.10 -42.74
N VAL A 117 -7.45 -8.96 -42.49
CA VAL A 117 -6.70 -8.22 -43.52
C VAL A 117 -5.58 -9.09 -44.08
N ILE A 118 -4.75 -9.71 -43.24
CA ILE A 118 -3.64 -10.54 -43.70
C ILE A 118 -4.15 -11.73 -44.51
N ARG A 119 -5.15 -12.45 -44.02
CA ARG A 119 -5.75 -13.59 -44.75
C ARG A 119 -6.30 -13.16 -46.10
N HIS A 120 -7.01 -12.04 -46.16
CA HIS A 120 -7.52 -11.49 -47.41
C HIS A 120 -6.41 -11.14 -48.40
N ARG A 121 -5.31 -10.53 -47.93
CA ARG A 121 -4.14 -10.17 -48.77
C ARG A 121 -3.41 -11.41 -49.27
N LEU A 122 -3.22 -12.43 -48.44
CA LEU A 122 -2.62 -13.70 -48.86
C LEU A 122 -3.48 -14.41 -49.93
N ARG A 123 -4.80 -14.43 -49.73
CA ARG A 123 -5.72 -15.05 -50.70
C ARG A 123 -5.77 -14.29 -52.02
N SER A 124 -5.83 -12.95 -52.00
CA SER A 124 -5.99 -12.14 -53.20
C SER A 124 -4.69 -11.98 -54.01
N GLU A 125 -3.53 -11.93 -53.34
CA GLU A 125 -2.25 -11.67 -54.02
C GLU A 125 -1.40 -12.92 -54.26
N LEU A 126 -1.48 -13.91 -53.38
CA LEU A 126 -0.72 -15.17 -53.51
C LEU A 126 -1.60 -16.35 -53.93
N GLY A 127 -2.94 -16.19 -53.90
CA GLY A 127 -3.86 -17.30 -54.18
C GLY A 127 -3.89 -18.37 -53.08
N ILE A 128 -3.35 -18.08 -51.89
CA ILE A 128 -3.25 -19.03 -50.78
C ILE A 128 -4.23 -18.62 -49.69
N ASP A 129 -5.19 -19.49 -49.37
CA ASP A 129 -6.06 -19.30 -48.21
C ASP A 129 -5.45 -19.96 -46.98
N ILE A 130 -5.00 -19.16 -46.03
CA ILE A 130 -4.44 -19.60 -44.75
C ILE A 130 -5.38 -19.11 -43.64
N PRO A 131 -6.08 -19.99 -42.92
CA PRO A 131 -6.77 -19.62 -41.69
C PRO A 131 -5.77 -19.11 -40.66
N LEU A 132 -6.01 -17.92 -40.11
CA LEU A 132 -5.15 -17.29 -39.11
C LEU A 132 -5.86 -17.25 -37.76
N ASP A 133 -5.17 -17.65 -36.70
CA ASP A 133 -5.64 -17.61 -35.32
C ASP A 133 -4.47 -17.35 -34.36
N ARG A 134 -4.78 -17.12 -33.09
CA ARG A 134 -3.78 -17.04 -32.03
C ARG A 134 -3.32 -18.42 -31.60
N ILE A 135 -2.06 -18.53 -31.19
CA ILE A 135 -1.51 -19.76 -30.61
C ILE A 135 -0.72 -19.46 -29.33
N TRP A 136 -0.60 -20.48 -28.48
CA TRP A 136 0.21 -20.42 -27.26
C TRP A 136 1.42 -21.35 -27.36
N VAL A 137 2.60 -20.78 -27.14
CA VAL A 137 3.88 -21.47 -27.21
C VAL A 137 4.62 -21.22 -25.91
N ASN A 138 4.66 -22.23 -25.04
CA ASN A 138 5.34 -22.15 -23.74
C ASN A 138 4.90 -20.97 -22.86
N GLY A 139 3.60 -20.63 -22.88
CA GLY A 139 3.03 -19.53 -22.10
C GLY A 139 3.09 -18.16 -22.79
N GLU A 140 3.79 -18.04 -23.92
CA GLU A 140 3.79 -16.85 -24.76
C GLU A 140 2.68 -16.95 -25.82
N GLU A 141 1.92 -15.87 -25.99
CA GLU A 141 0.89 -15.74 -27.02
C GLU A 141 1.50 -15.20 -28.31
N VAL A 142 1.13 -15.79 -29.45
CA VAL A 142 1.40 -15.26 -30.79
C VAL A 142 0.06 -14.87 -31.39
N ASN A 143 -0.15 -13.58 -31.70
CA ASN A 143 -1.47 -13.09 -32.11
C ASN A 143 -1.91 -13.64 -33.48
N ILE A 144 -0.95 -13.80 -34.40
CA ILE A 144 -1.22 -14.21 -35.78
C ILE A 144 -0.37 -15.44 -36.10
N TYR A 145 -1.03 -16.58 -36.26
CA TYR A 145 -0.42 -17.79 -36.76
C TYR A 145 -1.32 -18.53 -37.74
N GLY A 146 -0.73 -19.10 -38.78
CA GLY A 146 -1.39 -20.09 -39.62
C GLY A 146 -0.42 -20.75 -40.58
N ALA A 147 -0.77 -21.94 -41.06
CA ALA A 147 0.06 -22.69 -41.99
C ALA A 147 -0.80 -23.38 -43.06
N SER A 148 -0.28 -23.41 -44.29
CA SER A 148 -0.87 -24.13 -45.42
C SER A 148 0.23 -24.63 -46.34
N GLY A 149 0.28 -25.94 -46.59
CA GLY A 149 1.34 -26.58 -47.35
C GLY A 149 2.74 -26.30 -46.75
N GLU A 150 3.61 -25.71 -47.56
CA GLU A 150 4.99 -25.35 -47.17
C GLU A 150 5.12 -23.96 -46.54
N LEU A 151 4.04 -23.19 -46.44
CA LEU A 151 4.05 -21.81 -45.97
C LEU A 151 3.44 -21.69 -44.59
N CYS A 152 4.11 -20.99 -43.69
CA CYS A 152 3.55 -20.53 -42.42
C CYS A 152 3.67 -19.01 -42.28
N VAL A 153 2.77 -18.44 -41.50
CA VAL A 153 2.71 -17.03 -41.13
C VAL A 153 2.83 -16.97 -39.61
N VAL A 154 3.71 -16.12 -39.12
CA VAL A 154 3.89 -15.83 -37.69
C VAL A 154 3.92 -14.32 -37.52
N GLY A 155 3.15 -13.78 -36.60
CA GLY A 155 3.06 -12.34 -36.44
C GLY A 155 2.35 -11.84 -35.21
N GLU A 156 2.44 -10.53 -35.04
CA GLU A 156 1.85 -9.76 -33.93
C GLU A 156 0.87 -8.71 -34.47
N ALA A 157 -0.13 -8.35 -33.66
CA ALA A 157 -1.02 -7.24 -33.95
C ALA A 157 -0.94 -6.20 -32.83
N THR A 158 -0.80 -4.92 -33.16
CA THR A 158 -0.64 -3.87 -32.15
C THR A 158 -1.20 -2.54 -32.61
N VAL A 159 -1.72 -1.72 -31.70
CA VAL A 159 -2.08 -0.34 -32.03
C VAL A 159 -0.83 0.48 -32.37
N ARG A 160 0.31 0.19 -31.73
CA ARG A 160 1.55 0.96 -31.89
C ARG A 160 2.77 0.05 -31.97
N LEU A 161 3.37 0.00 -33.15
CA LEU A 161 4.60 -0.75 -33.40
C LEU A 161 5.84 0.07 -33.00
N GLY A 162 6.60 -0.48 -32.06
CA GLY A 162 7.95 -0.03 -31.70
C GLY A 162 8.99 -1.15 -31.87
N VAL A 163 10.27 -0.79 -31.82
CA VAL A 163 11.43 -1.69 -31.96
C VAL A 163 11.34 -2.91 -31.06
N LYS A 164 10.92 -2.74 -29.81
CA LYS A 164 10.80 -3.82 -28.82
C LYS A 164 9.92 -4.97 -29.31
N LEU A 165 8.78 -4.66 -29.93
CA LEU A 165 7.85 -5.69 -30.40
C LEU A 165 8.40 -6.47 -31.60
N LEU A 166 9.26 -5.85 -32.42
CA LEU A 166 9.94 -6.56 -33.51
C LEU A 166 10.93 -7.59 -32.94
N ASN A 167 11.68 -7.21 -31.91
CA ASN A 167 12.57 -8.14 -31.21
C ASN A 167 11.79 -9.27 -30.53
N GLU A 168 10.67 -8.94 -29.88
CA GLU A 168 9.76 -9.95 -29.29
C GLU A 168 9.21 -10.92 -30.34
N LEU A 169 8.87 -10.45 -31.55
CA LEU A 169 8.45 -11.32 -32.65
C LEU A 169 9.56 -12.30 -33.06
N GLU A 170 10.81 -11.84 -33.20
CA GLU A 170 11.94 -12.74 -33.51
C GLU A 170 12.16 -13.76 -32.38
N GLU A 171 12.12 -13.32 -31.12
CA GLU A 171 12.23 -14.20 -29.95
C GLU A 171 11.13 -15.27 -29.95
N LYS A 172 9.89 -14.90 -30.31
CA LYS A 172 8.78 -15.85 -30.45
C LYS A 172 9.01 -16.84 -31.59
N VAL A 173 9.53 -16.40 -32.74
CA VAL A 173 9.90 -17.29 -33.85
C VAL A 173 10.98 -18.29 -33.42
N ASP A 174 12.01 -17.83 -32.72
CA ASP A 174 13.07 -18.68 -32.19
C ASP A 174 12.56 -19.65 -31.11
N LEU A 175 11.64 -19.20 -30.26
CA LEU A 175 10.96 -20.03 -29.27
C LEU A 175 10.13 -21.13 -29.93
N ILE A 176 9.39 -20.82 -31.01
CA ILE A 176 8.67 -21.82 -31.80
C ILE A 176 9.68 -22.82 -32.38
N ARG A 177 10.77 -22.35 -32.98
CA ARG A 177 11.81 -23.21 -33.54
C ARG A 177 12.40 -24.18 -32.50
N ALA A 178 12.62 -23.71 -31.28
CA ALA A 178 13.21 -24.50 -30.21
C ALA A 178 12.23 -25.47 -29.52
N ARG A 179 10.95 -25.08 -29.38
CA ARG A 179 9.98 -25.80 -28.53
C ARG A 179 8.86 -26.50 -29.30
N LYS A 180 8.46 -25.96 -30.45
CA LYS A 180 7.40 -26.51 -31.31
C LYS A 180 7.78 -26.35 -32.79
N PRO A 181 8.87 -27.00 -33.26
CA PRO A 181 9.36 -26.86 -34.63
C PRO A 181 8.31 -27.28 -35.67
N ASP A 182 7.38 -28.19 -35.33
CA ASP A 182 6.29 -28.64 -36.20
C ASP A 182 5.34 -27.51 -36.65
N LEU A 183 5.32 -26.39 -35.93
CA LEU A 183 4.55 -25.22 -36.30
C LEU A 183 5.22 -24.39 -37.41
N LEU A 184 6.52 -24.55 -37.60
CA LEU A 184 7.24 -23.90 -38.69
C LEU A 184 7.20 -24.75 -39.96
N ARG A 185 7.12 -24.08 -41.10
CA ARG A 185 7.16 -24.70 -42.44
C ARG A 185 8.39 -24.18 -43.18
N PRO A 186 8.83 -24.84 -44.27
CA PRO A 186 10.03 -24.42 -45.01
C PRO A 186 10.02 -22.96 -45.44
N LYS A 187 8.84 -22.37 -45.65
CA LYS A 187 8.66 -20.95 -45.94
C LYS A 187 7.94 -20.27 -44.78
N LEU A 188 8.48 -19.15 -44.32
CA LEU A 188 7.94 -18.33 -43.23
C LEU A 188 7.70 -16.89 -43.69
N ILE A 189 6.52 -16.36 -43.40
CA ILE A 189 6.23 -14.93 -43.45
C ILE A 189 6.17 -14.41 -42.01
N LYS A 190 7.06 -13.47 -41.68
CA LYS A 190 6.99 -12.68 -40.44
C LYS A 190 6.13 -11.45 -40.71
N VAL A 191 5.08 -11.23 -39.93
CA VAL A 191 4.12 -10.16 -40.17
C VAL A 191 3.80 -9.37 -38.91
N VAL A 192 3.58 -8.05 -39.04
CA VAL A 192 3.02 -7.22 -37.99
C VAL A 192 1.90 -6.35 -38.53
N TYR A 193 0.69 -6.51 -37.98
CA TYR A 193 -0.42 -5.61 -38.24
C TYR A 193 -0.38 -4.44 -37.24
N ALA A 194 -0.32 -3.19 -37.70
CA ALA A 194 -0.30 -2.06 -36.78
C ALA A 194 -0.94 -0.76 -37.27
N ASP A 195 -1.73 -0.10 -36.42
CA ASP A 195 -2.39 1.18 -36.74
C ASP A 195 -1.39 2.33 -36.89
N TYR A 196 -0.38 2.34 -36.01
CA TYR A 196 0.69 3.33 -36.02
C TYR A 196 2.08 2.68 -35.89
N VAL A 197 3.03 3.13 -36.70
CA VAL A 197 4.40 2.62 -36.71
C VAL A 197 5.39 3.75 -36.48
N ILE A 198 6.31 3.58 -35.53
CA ILE A 198 7.39 4.53 -35.27
C ILE A 198 8.44 4.43 -36.40
N PRO A 199 9.03 5.54 -36.89
CA PRO A 199 10.01 5.50 -37.99
C PRO A 199 11.19 4.53 -37.79
N SER A 200 11.77 4.48 -36.59
CA SER A 200 12.85 3.54 -36.27
C SER A 200 12.43 2.07 -36.38
N ALA A 201 11.22 1.74 -35.93
CA ALA A 201 10.66 0.40 -36.08
C ALA A 201 10.40 0.06 -37.55
N LEU A 202 10.03 1.05 -38.38
CA LEU A 202 9.83 0.82 -39.81
C LEU A 202 11.15 0.48 -40.53
N GLU A 203 12.24 1.17 -40.19
CA GLU A 203 13.57 0.89 -40.72
C GLU A 203 14.05 -0.51 -40.30
N GLU A 204 13.88 -0.84 -39.04
CA GLU A 204 14.27 -2.14 -38.49
C GLU A 204 13.44 -3.30 -39.04
N ALA A 205 12.12 -3.12 -39.20
CA ALA A 205 11.26 -4.10 -39.83
C ALA A 205 11.70 -4.39 -41.28
N LYS A 206 12.07 -3.36 -42.04
CA LYS A 206 12.63 -3.54 -43.40
C LYS A 206 13.95 -4.32 -43.37
N ALA A 207 14.83 -4.00 -42.43
CA ALA A 207 16.13 -4.67 -42.29
C ALA A 207 15.97 -6.16 -41.94
N ASN A 208 14.99 -6.51 -41.10
CA ASN A 208 14.72 -7.88 -40.65
C ASN A 208 13.75 -8.66 -41.55
N GLY A 209 13.29 -8.06 -42.64
CA GLY A 209 12.33 -8.67 -43.57
C GLY A 209 10.97 -8.98 -42.93
N VAL A 210 10.52 -8.13 -42.01
CA VAL A 210 9.19 -8.23 -41.40
C VAL A 210 8.20 -7.45 -42.25
N TRP A 211 7.12 -8.12 -42.66
CA TRP A 211 6.01 -7.49 -43.38
C TRP A 211 5.12 -6.70 -42.42
N VAL A 212 5.14 -5.39 -42.52
CA VAL A 212 4.34 -4.50 -41.69
C VAL A 212 3.25 -3.90 -42.57
N LEU A 213 2.01 -4.00 -42.12
CA LEU A 213 0.85 -3.51 -42.84
C LEU A 213 -0.20 -2.93 -41.87
N LYS A 214 -1.10 -2.14 -42.44
CA LYS A 214 -2.34 -1.68 -41.82
C LYS A 214 -3.49 -1.83 -42.79
N TRP A 215 -4.72 -1.54 -42.37
CA TRP A 215 -5.90 -1.60 -43.23
C TRP A 215 -5.73 -0.86 -44.57
N SER A 216 -4.97 0.24 -44.60
CA SER A 216 -4.76 1.05 -45.81
C SER A 216 -3.66 0.53 -46.74
N GLY A 217 -2.93 -0.52 -46.36
CA GLY A 217 -1.88 -1.13 -47.20
C GLY A 217 -0.56 -1.40 -46.48
N ASP A 218 0.43 -1.79 -47.27
CA ASP A 218 1.75 -2.23 -46.81
C ASP A 218 2.66 -1.04 -46.46
N LEU A 219 3.33 -1.13 -45.32
CA LEU A 219 4.34 -0.18 -44.86
C LEU A 219 5.77 -0.68 -45.14
N THR A 220 5.95 -2.00 -45.17
CA THR A 220 7.17 -2.68 -45.62
C THR A 220 6.82 -3.77 -46.61
N PRO A 221 7.74 -4.18 -47.50
CA PRO A 221 7.48 -5.26 -48.44
C PRO A 221 7.28 -6.59 -47.72
N ARG A 222 6.42 -7.45 -48.28
CA ARG A 222 6.29 -8.84 -47.83
C ARG A 222 7.52 -9.64 -48.23
N VAL A 223 8.14 -10.30 -47.25
CA VAL A 223 9.30 -11.19 -47.45
C VAL A 223 8.93 -12.62 -47.05
N ILE A 224 9.30 -13.58 -47.89
CA ILE A 224 9.17 -15.02 -47.60
C ILE A 224 10.56 -15.53 -47.25
N HIS A 225 10.75 -15.92 -46.00
CA HIS A 225 12.00 -16.46 -45.47
C HIS A 225 12.03 -17.98 -45.69
N SER A 226 13.18 -18.50 -46.11
CA SER A 226 13.43 -19.95 -46.12
C SER A 226 14.01 -20.36 -44.77
N LEU A 227 13.38 -21.32 -44.09
CA LEU A 227 13.80 -21.85 -42.79
C LEU A 227 14.72 -23.07 -42.91
#